data_AF-A0A1G7GVA9-F1
#
_entry.id   AF-A0A1G7GVA9-F1
#
_cell.length_a   1.000
_cell.length_b   1.000
_cell.length_c   1.000
_cell.angle_alpha   90.00
_cell.angle_beta   90.00
_cell.angle_gamma   90.00
#
_symmetry.space_group_name_H-M   'P 1'
#
loop_
_entity.id
_entity.type
_entity.pdbx_description
1 polymer ?
#
loop_
_entity_poly.entity_id
_entity_poly.type
_entity_poly.pdbx_seq_one_letter_code
_entity_poly.pdbx_strand_id
1 'polypeptide(L)'
;MKKQFIKVVLSCAVVAGGFTVTSCKNSGSKDVSRATGWKINSKEGGFQYNTDFKEQETAPGLVFIEGGTFTKGKVQDDVMHDWNNTPTSQHVQSFYMDETEVTNVMYLEYLDYLKSVYPPENPMYTNIYKGALPDTLVWRNRLGFNETMTNNYLRHPAYAEYPVVGVNWVQATQFAEWRTDRVNEIMLEREGYLAKDAKYQAATGEVAGTFSTETYLNRPESVYNGQIDSLQGSKKKDSINTYASRSSGVIMPEYRLPTETEWEYAAQANQGTREYNNYRGRKKYPWDGEYTRNGQRVGRGDQLANFKQGKGDYGGIAGWSDDGADITAEVMSYKPNDLGLYDMAGNVAEWVADVYRPIVDDEVSDFNYYRGNIYMKTAIGEDGKVNILRDSVMYDTLPNGKIVAVNLPGEIKMVPVGEEETFLRTNFSSSDNRGYRDGDPSSSRFFDQFADENQTSDSDKMYNSPKNKIEVDSAGNLVREYDKSNNRSTLINNEVRVYKGGSWKDRAYWLDPAQRRYMPQYMATDYIGFRCAMSRVGSKSQTKNKTPRGKKVR
;
A
#
# COMPACT_ATOMS: atom_id res chain seq x y z
N MET A 1 -64.99 6.54 75.43
CA MET A 1 -63.99 7.10 76.39
C MET A 1 -62.81 6.15 76.42
N LYS A 2 -61.52 6.51 76.22
CA LYS A 2 -60.78 7.76 75.90
C LYS A 2 -59.66 7.35 74.89
N LYS A 3 -59.18 8.14 73.92
CA LYS A 3 -58.15 9.21 74.02
C LYS A 3 -57.05 8.93 75.08
N GLN A 4 -55.74 9.13 74.89
CA GLN A 4 -54.83 9.46 73.77
C GLN A 4 -53.42 9.63 74.41
N PHE A 5 -52.33 9.47 73.62
CA PHE A 5 -51.04 10.20 73.72
C PHE A 5 -49.88 9.89 74.73
N ILE A 6 -48.65 10.01 74.16
CA ILE A 6 -47.35 10.54 74.69
C ILE A 6 -46.56 9.64 75.67
N LYS A 7 -45.48 8.95 75.26
CA LYS A 7 -44.08 9.36 74.88
C LYS A 7 -43.10 9.50 76.08
N VAL A 8 -42.00 8.73 76.05
CA VAL A 8 -40.69 8.98 76.74
C VAL A 8 -39.54 8.62 75.75
N VAL A 9 -38.28 8.97 76.04
CA VAL A 9 -37.24 9.41 75.07
C VAL A 9 -35.80 8.88 75.40
N LEU A 10 -34.94 8.71 74.37
CA LEU A 10 -33.46 8.45 74.39
C LEU A 10 -33.01 7.12 75.05
N SER A 11 -31.84 6.46 74.83
CA SER A 11 -30.61 6.61 74.02
C SER A 11 -29.83 5.24 74.04
N CYS A 12 -28.77 4.88 73.28
CA CYS A 12 -28.10 5.43 72.08
C CYS A 12 -27.20 4.34 71.39
N ALA A 13 -26.70 4.65 70.17
CA ALA A 13 -25.49 4.15 69.46
C ALA A 13 -25.04 2.65 69.47
N VAL A 14 -25.10 1.99 68.30
CA VAL A 14 -23.93 1.57 67.46
C VAL A 14 -24.38 1.58 65.99
N VAL A 15 -23.50 1.95 65.06
CA VAL A 15 -23.77 2.05 63.61
C VAL A 15 -23.47 0.74 62.89
N ALA A 16 -24.43 0.22 62.12
CA ALA A 16 -24.21 -0.76 61.06
C ALA A 16 -25.28 -0.59 59.95
N GLY A 17 -24.94 0.15 58.89
CA GLY A 17 -25.84 0.39 57.78
C GLY A 17 -25.96 -0.81 56.85
N GLY A 18 -27.17 -1.35 56.68
CA GLY A 18 -27.46 -2.37 55.68
C GLY A 18 -27.44 -1.79 54.27
N PHE A 19 -26.41 -2.11 53.49
CA PHE A 19 -26.33 -1.73 52.08
C PHE A 19 -27.42 -2.40 51.24
N THR A 20 -28.33 -1.60 50.67
CA THR A 20 -29.15 -2.01 49.53
C THR A 20 -28.25 -2.18 48.31
N VAL A 21 -27.98 -3.42 47.90
CA VAL A 21 -27.18 -3.72 46.71
C VAL A 21 -28.02 -3.51 45.45
N THR A 22 -28.12 -2.26 44.98
CA THR A 22 -28.61 -1.95 43.64
C THR A 22 -27.63 -2.50 42.61
N SER A 23 -27.97 -3.65 42.02
CA SER A 23 -27.21 -4.26 40.93
C SER A 23 -27.41 -3.45 39.63
N CYS A 24 -26.70 -2.33 39.51
CA CYS A 24 -26.66 -1.52 38.30
C CYS A 24 -25.84 -2.23 37.22
N LYS A 25 -26.48 -3.14 36.46
CA LYS A 25 -25.97 -3.55 35.15
C LYS A 25 -26.07 -2.37 34.17
N ASN A 26 -25.10 -1.46 34.24
CA ASN A 26 -24.92 -0.39 33.27
C ASN A 26 -24.44 -0.96 31.92
N SER A 27 -25.35 -1.58 31.17
CA SER A 27 -25.22 -1.66 29.72
C SER A 27 -25.46 -0.27 29.15
N GLY A 28 -24.41 0.54 29.04
CA GLY A 28 -24.51 1.87 28.43
C GLY A 28 -25.11 1.76 27.03
N SER A 29 -26.17 2.53 26.77
CA SER A 29 -26.78 2.59 25.43
C SER A 29 -25.76 3.13 24.43
N LYS A 30 -25.71 2.53 23.23
CA LYS A 30 -24.80 2.95 22.16
C LYS A 30 -24.87 4.46 21.87
N ASP A 31 -26.05 5.03 22.00
CA ASP A 31 -26.34 6.43 21.66
C ASP A 31 -26.16 7.39 22.84
N VAL A 32 -25.38 7.01 23.86
CA VAL A 32 -24.96 7.90 24.95
C VAL A 32 -23.44 7.82 25.13
N SER A 33 -22.80 8.99 25.08
CA SER A 33 -21.37 9.17 25.32
C SER A 33 -21.00 8.69 26.72
N ARG A 34 -20.12 7.69 26.81
CA ARG A 34 -19.54 7.24 28.10
C ARG A 34 -18.65 8.31 28.75
N ALA A 35 -18.12 9.26 27.97
CA ALA A 35 -17.23 10.31 28.47
C ALA A 35 -17.98 11.48 29.11
N THR A 36 -19.19 11.81 28.62
CA THR A 36 -19.94 13.02 29.03
C THR A 36 -21.38 12.75 29.48
N GLY A 37 -21.92 11.55 29.26
CA GLY A 37 -23.32 11.23 29.50
C GLY A 37 -24.30 11.84 28.47
N TRP A 38 -23.80 12.54 27.45
CA TRP A 38 -24.63 13.20 26.44
C TRP A 38 -25.15 12.19 25.40
N LYS A 39 -26.36 12.41 24.90
CA LYS A 39 -26.89 11.64 23.76
C LYS A 39 -26.06 11.92 22.51
N ILE A 40 -25.64 10.85 21.84
CA ILE A 40 -25.03 10.89 20.51
C ILE A 40 -26.17 10.93 19.49
N ASN A 41 -26.01 11.66 18.39
CA ASN A 41 -27.03 11.81 17.34
C ASN A 41 -28.39 12.38 17.85
N SER A 42 -28.38 13.27 18.85
CA SER A 42 -29.63 13.87 19.33
C SER A 42 -30.30 14.74 18.26
N LYS A 43 -31.63 14.71 18.21
CA LYS A 43 -32.46 15.59 17.37
C LYS A 43 -32.35 17.07 17.76
N GLU A 44 -31.95 17.33 19.01
CA GLU A 44 -31.71 18.67 19.57
C GLU A 44 -30.35 19.26 19.12
N GLY A 45 -29.56 18.50 18.34
CA GLY A 45 -28.21 18.86 17.92
C GLY A 45 -27.12 18.23 18.79
N GLY A 46 -25.88 18.70 18.63
CA GLY A 46 -24.70 18.17 19.34
C GLY A 46 -23.95 17.09 18.56
N PHE A 47 -23.10 16.32 19.26
CA PHE A 47 -22.14 15.39 18.66
C PHE A 47 -22.82 14.29 17.81
N GLN A 48 -22.43 14.22 16.54
CA GLN A 48 -22.89 13.21 15.58
C GLN A 48 -21.78 12.19 15.32
N TYR A 49 -22.13 10.90 15.32
CA TYR A 49 -21.19 9.80 15.09
C TYR A 49 -21.93 8.54 14.60
N ASN A 50 -21.29 7.71 13.77
CA ASN A 50 -21.90 6.48 13.28
C ASN A 50 -21.92 5.39 14.37
N THR A 51 -22.99 5.30 15.16
CA THR A 51 -23.18 4.30 16.23
C THR A 51 -23.53 2.88 15.73
N ASP A 52 -23.83 2.75 14.43
CA ASP A 52 -24.17 1.49 13.76
C ASP A 52 -23.01 0.89 12.94
N PHE A 53 -21.85 1.56 12.88
CA PHE A 53 -20.65 1.02 12.23
C PHE A 53 -20.26 -0.33 12.84
N LYS A 54 -20.12 -1.36 11.98
CA LYS A 54 -19.79 -2.75 12.39
C LYS A 54 -18.31 -3.05 12.19
N GLU A 55 -17.85 -2.93 10.95
CA GLU A 55 -16.47 -3.09 10.53
C GLU A 55 -16.26 -2.45 9.15
N GLN A 56 -15.00 -2.30 8.76
CA GLN A 56 -14.61 -1.85 7.42
C GLN A 56 -14.99 -2.91 6.38
N GLU A 57 -15.62 -2.47 5.29
CA GLU A 57 -15.91 -3.31 4.12
C GLU A 57 -14.62 -3.82 3.46
N THR A 58 -14.71 -4.85 2.61
CA THR A 58 -13.58 -5.27 1.78
C THR A 58 -13.68 -4.55 0.44
N ALA A 59 -12.66 -3.76 0.09
CA ALA A 59 -12.67 -3.01 -1.17
C ALA A 59 -12.44 -3.93 -2.40
N PRO A 60 -12.82 -3.50 -3.62
CA PRO A 60 -12.75 -4.35 -4.81
C PRO A 60 -11.34 -4.92 -5.07
N GLY A 61 -11.28 -6.21 -5.40
CA GLY A 61 -10.05 -6.98 -5.69
C GLY A 61 -9.22 -7.40 -4.47
N LEU A 62 -9.59 -6.97 -3.26
CA LEU A 62 -8.81 -7.26 -2.05
C LEU A 62 -9.30 -8.48 -1.28
N VAL A 63 -8.36 -9.18 -0.65
CA VAL A 63 -8.59 -10.24 0.35
C VAL A 63 -8.19 -9.75 1.74
N PHE A 64 -8.95 -10.15 2.76
CA PHE A 64 -8.65 -9.84 4.15
C PHE A 64 -7.49 -10.69 4.69
N ILE A 65 -6.40 -10.03 5.08
CA ILE A 65 -5.24 -10.65 5.71
C ILE A 65 -5.28 -10.38 7.22
N GLU A 66 -5.65 -11.40 8.01
CA GLU A 66 -5.51 -11.31 9.46
C GLU A 66 -4.03 -11.33 9.84
N GLY A 67 -3.56 -10.22 10.43
CA GLY A 67 -2.16 -10.06 10.82
C GLY A 67 -1.77 -10.84 12.07
N GLY A 68 -0.46 -10.95 12.31
CA GLY A 68 0.09 -11.56 13.52
C GLY A 68 1.60 -11.54 13.53
N THR A 69 2.18 -12.22 14.53
CA THR A 69 3.63 -12.41 14.60
C THR A 69 4.05 -13.57 13.69
N PHE A 70 5.16 -13.38 12.97
CA PHE A 70 5.85 -14.39 12.17
C PHE A 70 7.36 -14.15 12.18
N THR A 71 8.13 -15.10 11.66
CA THR A 71 9.56 -14.91 11.39
C THR A 71 9.72 -14.52 9.92
N LYS A 72 10.18 -13.29 9.66
CA LYS A 72 10.60 -12.79 8.34
C LYS A 72 12.03 -13.25 8.03
N GLY A 73 12.41 -13.37 6.76
CA GLY A 73 13.78 -13.66 6.31
C GLY A 73 14.07 -15.13 6.00
N LYS A 74 15.33 -15.45 5.70
CA LYS A 74 15.84 -16.71 5.15
C LYS A 74 15.27 -17.98 5.77
N VAL A 75 14.67 -18.85 4.94
CA VAL A 75 14.14 -20.18 5.36
C VAL A 75 15.09 -21.32 4.98
N GLN A 76 15.78 -21.21 3.85
CA GLN A 76 16.68 -22.21 3.27
C GLN A 76 18.15 -21.75 3.30
N ASP A 77 19.07 -22.61 2.87
CA ASP A 77 20.46 -22.20 2.64
C ASP A 77 20.55 -21.08 1.59
N ASP A 78 21.46 -20.15 1.85
CA ASP A 78 21.70 -19.00 0.99
C ASP A 78 22.86 -19.33 0.06
N VAL A 79 22.53 -19.52 -1.20
CA VAL A 79 23.50 -19.89 -2.24
C VAL A 79 24.35 -18.68 -2.62
N MET A 80 23.82 -17.45 -2.50
CA MET A 80 24.51 -16.22 -2.88
C MET A 80 25.45 -15.70 -1.78
N HIS A 81 25.24 -16.13 -0.54
CA HIS A 81 25.92 -15.62 0.66
C HIS A 81 25.64 -14.11 0.89
N ASP A 82 24.43 -13.69 0.52
CA ASP A 82 23.92 -12.33 0.69
C ASP A 82 23.47 -12.09 2.14
N TRP A 83 24.23 -11.27 2.86
CA TRP A 83 23.95 -10.75 4.20
C TRP A 83 22.74 -9.79 4.31
N ASN A 84 21.66 -10.04 3.56
CA ASN A 84 20.48 -9.17 3.51
C ASN A 84 19.18 -9.77 4.07
N ASN A 85 19.12 -11.08 4.32
CA ASN A 85 17.89 -11.82 4.61
C ASN A 85 17.87 -12.48 6.00
N THR A 86 18.66 -11.99 6.96
CA THR A 86 18.74 -12.52 8.33
C THR A 86 17.34 -12.70 8.96
N PRO A 87 17.01 -13.88 9.54
CA PRO A 87 15.70 -14.09 10.14
C PRO A 87 15.42 -13.19 11.34
N THR A 88 14.29 -12.49 11.33
CA THR A 88 13.85 -11.55 12.37
C THR A 88 12.39 -11.83 12.78
N SER A 89 12.01 -11.53 14.01
CA SER A 89 10.63 -11.74 14.50
C SER A 89 9.82 -10.46 14.36
N GLN A 90 8.75 -10.49 13.56
CA GLN A 90 7.98 -9.28 13.24
C GLN A 90 6.48 -9.51 13.41
N HIS A 91 5.77 -8.46 13.82
CA HIS A 91 4.33 -8.41 13.96
C HIS A 91 3.72 -7.57 12.85
N VAL A 92 2.75 -8.12 12.13
CA VAL A 92 1.95 -7.38 11.15
C VAL A 92 0.56 -7.13 11.72
N GLN A 93 0.07 -5.90 11.61
CA GLN A 93 -1.34 -5.59 11.79
C GLN A 93 -2.17 -6.31 10.73
N SER A 94 -3.49 -6.30 10.89
CA SER A 94 -4.35 -6.85 9.84
C SER A 94 -4.53 -5.81 8.74
N PHE A 95 -4.62 -6.28 7.51
CA PHE A 95 -4.68 -5.45 6.32
C PHE A 95 -5.48 -6.18 5.23
N TYR A 96 -5.53 -5.57 4.06
CA TYR A 96 -6.13 -6.13 2.87
C TYR A 96 -5.09 -6.08 1.74
N MET A 97 -5.06 -7.09 0.88
CA MET A 97 -4.11 -7.19 -0.23
C MET A 97 -4.81 -7.72 -1.47
N ASP A 98 -4.41 -7.27 -2.66
CA ASP A 98 -4.98 -7.77 -3.91
C ASP A 98 -4.79 -9.28 -4.06
N GLU A 99 -5.85 -9.97 -4.49
CA GLU A 99 -5.80 -11.42 -4.72
C GLU A 99 -4.77 -11.81 -5.79
N THR A 100 -4.53 -10.94 -6.76
CA THR A 100 -3.61 -11.12 -7.91
C THR A 100 -2.66 -9.93 -8.05
N GLU A 101 -1.70 -10.03 -8.96
CA GLU A 101 -0.99 -8.86 -9.48
C GLU A 101 -1.96 -7.97 -10.29
N VAL A 102 -1.64 -6.67 -10.40
CA VAL A 102 -2.42 -5.75 -11.25
C VAL A 102 -2.34 -6.19 -12.70
N THR A 103 -3.48 -6.40 -13.35
CA THR A 103 -3.54 -6.89 -14.74
C THR A 103 -3.40 -5.76 -15.77
N ASN A 104 -3.08 -6.12 -17.01
CA ASN A 104 -3.01 -5.17 -18.11
C ASN A 104 -4.34 -4.41 -18.30
N VAL A 105 -5.51 -5.05 -18.14
CA VAL A 105 -6.81 -4.37 -18.28
C VAL A 105 -7.05 -3.35 -17.18
N MET A 106 -6.68 -3.65 -15.92
CA MET A 106 -6.73 -2.67 -14.83
C MET A 106 -5.81 -1.46 -15.11
N TYR A 107 -4.60 -1.71 -15.64
CA TYR A 107 -3.69 -0.62 -15.99
C TYR A 107 -4.13 0.17 -17.23
N LEU A 108 -4.83 -0.47 -18.18
CA LEU A 108 -5.46 0.23 -19.31
C LEU A 108 -6.62 1.12 -18.86
N GLU A 109 -7.43 0.70 -17.87
CA GLU A 109 -8.48 1.54 -17.26
C GLU A 109 -7.87 2.82 -16.67
N TYR A 110 -6.76 2.70 -15.94
CA TYR A 110 -6.01 3.85 -15.43
C TYR A 110 -5.52 4.78 -16.55
N LEU A 111 -4.92 4.22 -17.61
CA LEU A 111 -4.45 5.00 -18.76
C LEU A 111 -5.59 5.68 -19.53
N ASP A 112 -6.74 5.03 -19.67
CA ASP A 112 -7.93 5.58 -20.34
C ASP A 112 -8.58 6.70 -19.52
N TYR A 113 -8.67 6.53 -18.20
CA TYR A 113 -9.05 7.61 -17.28
C TYR A 113 -8.12 8.82 -17.43
N LEU A 114 -6.79 8.61 -17.36
CA LEU A 114 -5.83 9.71 -17.49
C LEU A 114 -5.96 10.42 -18.84
N LYS A 115 -6.16 9.69 -19.92
CA LYS A 115 -6.33 10.27 -21.26
C LYS A 115 -7.63 11.06 -21.39
N SER A 116 -8.72 10.59 -20.79
CA SER A 116 -10.03 11.23 -20.86
C SER A 116 -10.08 12.51 -20.01
N VAL A 117 -9.52 12.46 -18.80
CA VAL A 117 -9.57 13.54 -17.81
C VAL A 117 -8.42 14.55 -17.97
N TYR A 118 -7.26 14.10 -18.47
CA TYR A 118 -6.10 14.95 -18.74
C TYR A 118 -5.64 14.77 -20.21
N PRO A 119 -6.40 15.29 -21.19
CA PRO A 119 -6.14 15.05 -22.62
C PRO A 119 -4.69 15.42 -23.02
N PRO A 120 -3.92 14.48 -23.60
CA PRO A 120 -2.50 14.72 -23.91
C PRO A 120 -2.29 15.77 -25.01
N GLU A 121 -3.35 16.15 -25.73
CA GLU A 121 -3.40 17.27 -26.68
C GLU A 121 -3.20 18.63 -26.00
N ASN A 122 -3.52 18.75 -24.70
CA ASN A 122 -3.19 19.93 -23.90
C ASN A 122 -1.71 19.86 -23.46
N PRO A 123 -0.85 20.82 -23.84
CA PRO A 123 0.57 20.84 -23.45
C PRO A 123 0.82 20.75 -21.93
N MET A 124 -0.13 21.23 -21.12
CA MET A 124 -0.09 21.16 -19.66
C MET A 124 -0.23 19.74 -19.11
N TYR A 125 -0.87 18.83 -19.86
CA TYR A 125 -1.22 17.47 -19.46
C TYR A 125 -0.49 16.37 -20.24
N THR A 126 0.14 16.72 -21.37
CA THR A 126 0.88 15.80 -22.24
C THR A 126 1.80 14.83 -21.48
N ASN A 127 2.46 15.29 -20.42
CA ASN A 127 3.41 14.48 -19.65
C ASN A 127 2.78 13.63 -18.53
N ILE A 128 1.52 13.88 -18.14
CA ILE A 128 0.77 12.99 -17.22
C ILE A 128 0.61 11.62 -17.88
N TYR A 129 -0.06 11.57 -19.04
CA TYR A 129 -0.28 10.32 -19.78
C TYR A 129 1.03 9.66 -20.23
N LYS A 130 1.99 10.44 -20.75
CA LYS A 130 3.30 9.90 -21.17
C LYS A 130 4.13 9.36 -20.01
N GLY A 131 4.04 9.96 -18.82
CA GLY A 131 4.69 9.46 -17.61
C GLY A 131 4.08 8.14 -17.12
N ALA A 132 2.76 8.00 -17.23
CA ALA A 132 2.04 6.79 -16.85
C ALA A 132 2.25 5.61 -17.82
N LEU A 133 2.60 5.82 -19.09
CA LEU A 133 2.80 4.73 -20.06
C LEU A 133 3.91 3.73 -19.63
N PRO A 134 3.64 2.42 -19.58
CA PRO A 134 4.68 1.40 -19.38
C PRO A 134 5.70 1.41 -20.52
N ASP A 135 6.96 1.11 -20.19
CA ASP A 135 8.01 0.91 -21.20
C ASP A 135 7.84 -0.45 -21.87
N THR A 136 7.28 -0.47 -23.08
CA THR A 136 7.11 -1.71 -23.86
C THR A 136 8.42 -2.24 -24.45
N LEU A 137 9.51 -1.46 -24.44
CA LEU A 137 10.79 -1.87 -25.00
C LEU A 137 11.54 -2.87 -24.11
N VAL A 138 11.12 -3.06 -22.85
CA VAL A 138 11.68 -4.05 -21.91
C VAL A 138 11.67 -5.47 -22.48
N TRP A 139 10.73 -5.77 -23.38
CA TRP A 139 10.62 -7.06 -24.06
C TRP A 139 11.75 -7.33 -25.06
N ARG A 140 12.41 -6.29 -25.58
CA ARG A 140 13.43 -6.43 -26.62
C ARG A 140 14.74 -6.99 -26.06
N ASN A 141 15.23 -8.03 -26.71
CA ASN A 141 16.53 -8.62 -26.43
C ASN A 141 17.38 -8.61 -27.71
N ARG A 142 18.67 -8.27 -27.60
CA ARG A 142 19.63 -8.21 -28.73
C ARG A 142 19.68 -9.50 -29.56
N LEU A 143 19.34 -10.63 -28.95
CA LEU A 143 19.35 -11.97 -29.57
C LEU A 143 18.03 -12.73 -29.35
N GLY A 144 16.90 -12.04 -29.09
CA GLY A 144 15.60 -12.66 -28.86
C GLY A 144 14.48 -12.02 -29.69
N PHE A 145 13.63 -12.84 -30.30
CA PHE A 145 12.53 -12.38 -31.14
C PHE A 145 11.23 -12.19 -30.33
N ASN A 146 11.10 -11.01 -29.71
CA ASN A 146 9.98 -10.68 -28.80
C ASN A 146 9.12 -9.50 -29.30
N GLU A 147 9.22 -9.11 -30.58
CA GLU A 147 8.48 -7.96 -31.13
C GLU A 147 6.95 -8.11 -30.97
N THR A 148 6.42 -9.34 -30.95
CA THR A 148 5.01 -9.61 -30.64
C THR A 148 4.62 -9.08 -29.26
N MET A 149 5.48 -9.26 -28.25
CA MET A 149 5.23 -8.79 -26.88
C MET A 149 5.33 -7.26 -26.79
N THR A 150 6.37 -6.66 -27.38
CA THR A 150 6.54 -5.19 -27.48
C THR A 150 5.30 -4.49 -28.05
N ASN A 151 4.67 -5.07 -29.08
CA ASN A 151 3.54 -4.47 -29.76
C ASN A 151 2.17 -4.78 -29.11
N ASN A 152 2.00 -5.98 -28.56
CA ASN A 152 0.68 -6.48 -28.16
C ASN A 152 0.46 -6.63 -26.65
N TYR A 153 1.50 -6.87 -25.85
CA TYR A 153 1.33 -7.35 -24.46
C TYR A 153 0.41 -6.46 -23.61
N LEU A 154 0.64 -5.15 -23.62
CA LEU A 154 -0.15 -4.20 -22.82
C LEU A 154 -1.58 -3.98 -23.37
N ARG A 155 -1.84 -4.22 -24.66
CA ARG A 155 -3.03 -3.67 -25.36
C ARG A 155 -3.94 -4.69 -26.03
N HIS A 156 -3.44 -5.89 -26.30
CA HIS A 156 -4.19 -6.89 -27.04
C HIS A 156 -5.09 -7.68 -26.08
N PRO A 157 -6.40 -7.88 -26.36
CA PRO A 157 -7.34 -8.50 -25.42
C PRO A 157 -6.92 -9.88 -24.90
N ALA A 158 -6.15 -10.66 -25.66
CA ALA A 158 -5.61 -11.95 -25.21
C ALA A 158 -4.62 -11.86 -24.04
N TYR A 159 -4.09 -10.66 -23.72
CA TYR A 159 -3.22 -10.40 -22.58
C TYR A 159 -3.91 -9.53 -21.50
N ALA A 160 -5.24 -9.33 -21.57
CA ALA A 160 -5.98 -8.45 -20.67
C ALA A 160 -5.78 -8.81 -19.19
N GLU A 161 -5.92 -10.09 -18.84
CA GLU A 161 -5.78 -10.62 -17.49
C GLU A 161 -4.36 -11.14 -17.18
N TYR A 162 -3.35 -10.71 -17.94
CA TYR A 162 -1.95 -10.98 -17.63
C TYR A 162 -1.39 -9.84 -16.76
N PRO A 163 -0.40 -10.09 -15.89
CA PRO A 163 0.17 -9.07 -15.02
C PRO A 163 0.82 -7.94 -15.83
N VAL A 164 0.62 -6.69 -15.41
CA VAL A 164 1.26 -5.54 -16.05
C VAL A 164 2.76 -5.51 -15.74
N VAL A 165 3.58 -5.35 -16.79
CA VAL A 165 5.04 -5.20 -16.71
C VAL A 165 5.50 -4.00 -17.56
N GLY A 166 6.78 -3.66 -17.51
CA GLY A 166 7.28 -2.40 -18.06
C GLY A 166 6.92 -1.18 -17.20
N VAL A 167 6.41 -1.41 -15.99
CA VAL A 167 6.10 -0.38 -14.99
C VAL A 167 7.26 -0.23 -14.00
N ASN A 168 7.58 1.01 -13.64
CA ASN A 168 8.51 1.31 -12.55
C ASN A 168 7.75 1.55 -11.23
N TRP A 169 8.48 1.66 -10.12
CA TRP A 169 7.89 1.81 -8.79
C TRP A 169 7.02 3.07 -8.66
N VAL A 170 7.43 4.18 -9.29
CA VAL A 170 6.70 5.46 -9.25
C VAL A 170 5.35 5.36 -9.99
N GLN A 171 5.32 4.65 -11.12
CA GLN A 171 4.08 4.36 -11.85
C GLN A 171 3.14 3.44 -11.06
N ALA A 172 3.70 2.53 -10.26
CA ALA A 172 2.93 1.62 -9.41
C ALA A 172 2.29 2.35 -8.21
N THR A 173 2.98 3.33 -7.61
CA THR A 173 2.39 4.16 -6.55
C THR A 173 1.31 5.10 -7.09
N GLN A 174 1.54 5.75 -8.24
CA GLN A 174 0.55 6.61 -8.91
C GLN A 174 -0.74 5.85 -9.28
N PHE A 175 -0.62 4.57 -9.68
CA PHE A 175 -1.79 3.71 -9.90
C PHE A 175 -2.58 3.47 -8.60
N ALA A 176 -1.89 3.24 -7.48
CA ALA A 176 -2.54 3.01 -6.19
C ALA A 176 -3.25 4.28 -5.64
N GLU A 177 -2.63 5.45 -5.83
CA GLU A 177 -3.23 6.76 -5.56
C GLU A 177 -4.50 6.98 -6.40
N TRP A 178 -4.42 6.77 -7.72
CA TRP A 178 -5.58 6.84 -8.61
C TRP A 178 -6.71 5.88 -8.20
N ARG A 179 -6.38 4.63 -7.88
CA ARG A 179 -7.34 3.60 -7.46
C ARG A 179 -8.04 3.97 -6.16
N THR A 180 -7.33 4.60 -5.22
CA THR A 180 -7.91 5.15 -3.99
C THR A 180 -9.02 6.14 -4.30
N ASP A 181 -8.75 7.08 -5.21
CA ASP A 181 -9.72 8.11 -5.58
C ASP A 181 -10.93 7.52 -6.28
N ARG A 182 -10.75 6.65 -7.29
CA ARG A 182 -11.88 6.02 -8.01
C ARG A 182 -12.75 5.17 -7.10
N VAL A 183 -12.15 4.39 -6.19
CA VAL A 183 -12.92 3.54 -5.26
C VAL A 183 -13.68 4.39 -4.25
N ASN A 184 -13.07 5.42 -3.67
CA ASN A 184 -13.78 6.31 -2.73
C ASN A 184 -14.89 7.14 -3.41
N GLU A 185 -14.68 7.57 -4.66
CA GLU A 185 -15.68 8.23 -5.49
C GLU A 185 -16.91 7.32 -5.72
N ILE A 186 -16.68 6.04 -6.03
CA ILE A 186 -17.75 5.02 -6.16
C ILE A 186 -18.46 4.76 -4.82
N MET A 187 -17.73 4.68 -3.69
CA MET A 187 -18.35 4.50 -2.37
C MET A 187 -19.22 5.71 -1.98
N LEU A 188 -18.78 6.92 -2.30
CA LEU A 188 -19.55 8.14 -2.07
C LEU A 188 -20.82 8.21 -2.93
N GLU A 189 -20.76 7.78 -4.21
CA GLU A 189 -21.93 7.64 -5.07
C GLU A 189 -22.91 6.59 -4.51
N ARG A 190 -22.40 5.41 -4.15
CA ARG A 190 -23.19 4.28 -3.63
C ARG A 190 -23.94 4.63 -2.33
N GLU A 191 -23.27 5.32 -1.41
CA GLU A 191 -23.88 5.78 -0.16
C GLU A 191 -24.71 7.08 -0.34
N GLY A 192 -24.81 7.62 -1.56
CA GLY A 192 -25.65 8.78 -1.89
C GLY A 192 -25.11 10.13 -1.45
N TYR A 193 -23.81 10.24 -1.14
CA TYR A 193 -23.14 11.52 -0.92
C TYR A 193 -22.88 12.24 -2.24
N LEU A 194 -22.45 11.50 -3.27
CA LEU A 194 -22.39 12.00 -4.65
C LEU A 194 -23.63 11.59 -5.43
N ALA A 195 -23.96 12.38 -6.45
CA ALA A 195 -25.00 12.08 -7.42
C ALA A 195 -24.64 10.83 -8.23
N LYS A 196 -25.66 10.11 -8.71
CA LYS A 196 -25.45 8.97 -9.59
C LYS A 196 -24.69 9.43 -10.84
N ASP A 197 -23.75 8.59 -11.30
CA ASP A 197 -22.94 8.80 -12.49
C ASP A 197 -21.94 9.99 -12.39
N ALA A 198 -21.77 10.60 -11.21
CA ALA A 198 -20.81 11.70 -10.96
C ALA A 198 -19.37 11.38 -11.38
N LYS A 199 -18.92 10.13 -11.17
CA LYS A 199 -17.60 9.61 -11.56
C LYS A 199 -17.25 9.77 -13.05
N TYR A 200 -18.25 9.90 -13.92
CA TYR A 200 -18.03 10.11 -15.35
C TYR A 200 -17.97 11.58 -15.75
N GLN A 201 -18.47 12.50 -14.92
CA GLN A 201 -18.70 13.90 -15.33
C GLN A 201 -17.41 14.72 -15.51
N ALA A 202 -16.33 14.34 -14.81
CA ALA A 202 -14.99 14.88 -15.08
C ALA A 202 -14.42 14.40 -16.42
N ALA A 203 -14.71 13.15 -16.82
CA ALA A 203 -14.24 12.57 -18.08
C ALA A 203 -15.09 13.01 -19.30
N THR A 204 -16.38 13.33 -19.11
CA THR A 204 -17.22 13.92 -20.17
C THR A 204 -17.02 15.43 -20.34
N GLY A 205 -16.29 16.09 -19.42
CA GLY A 205 -16.12 17.55 -19.41
C GLY A 205 -17.35 18.33 -18.96
N GLU A 206 -18.38 17.66 -18.43
CA GLU A 206 -19.54 18.30 -17.80
C GLU A 206 -19.14 19.09 -16.55
N VAL A 207 -18.03 18.69 -15.91
CA VAL A 207 -17.49 19.27 -14.69
C VAL A 207 -15.99 19.51 -14.86
N ALA A 208 -15.51 20.67 -14.40
CA ALA A 208 -14.10 21.03 -14.43
C ALA A 208 -13.33 20.43 -13.24
N GLY A 209 -12.20 19.79 -13.51
CA GLY A 209 -11.36 19.18 -12.48
C GLY A 209 -11.90 17.86 -11.94
N THR A 210 -11.22 17.32 -10.94
CA THR A 210 -11.31 15.89 -10.59
C THR A 210 -11.71 15.64 -9.14
N PHE A 211 -12.02 14.38 -8.86
CA PHE A 211 -12.11 13.87 -7.49
C PHE A 211 -10.73 13.43 -6.99
N SER A 212 -10.34 13.97 -5.82
CA SER A 212 -9.24 13.49 -4.99
C SER A 212 -9.72 13.29 -3.55
N THR A 213 -9.40 12.14 -2.97
CA THR A 213 -9.84 11.71 -1.64
C THR A 213 -9.34 12.65 -0.55
N GLU A 214 -8.07 13.04 -0.58
CA GLU A 214 -7.51 13.89 0.48
C GLU A 214 -8.02 15.33 0.34
N THR A 215 -8.24 15.82 -0.88
CA THR A 215 -8.97 17.08 -1.12
C THR A 215 -10.39 17.02 -0.57
N TYR A 216 -11.12 15.92 -0.81
CA TYR A 216 -12.48 15.72 -0.28
C TYR A 216 -12.53 15.69 1.24
N LEU A 217 -11.56 15.04 1.89
CA LEU A 217 -11.53 14.87 3.35
C LEU A 217 -11.17 16.16 4.12
N ASN A 218 -10.35 17.05 3.53
CA ASN A 218 -9.92 18.28 4.19
C ASN A 218 -10.70 19.52 3.74
N ARG A 219 -11.14 19.56 2.47
CA ARG A 219 -11.79 20.72 1.85
C ARG A 219 -12.77 20.30 0.75
N PRO A 220 -13.88 19.63 1.14
CA PRO A 220 -14.80 19.03 0.18
C PRO A 220 -15.35 20.04 -0.82
N GLU A 221 -15.58 21.30 -0.40
CA GLU A 221 -16.16 22.35 -1.24
C GLU A 221 -15.25 22.81 -2.40
N SER A 222 -14.02 22.29 -2.50
CA SER A 222 -13.09 22.59 -3.59
C SER A 222 -12.81 21.41 -4.53
N VAL A 223 -13.36 20.23 -4.26
CA VAL A 223 -13.30 19.07 -5.16
C VAL A 223 -14.06 19.39 -6.45
N TYR A 224 -13.65 18.81 -7.58
CA TYR A 224 -14.17 19.16 -8.91
C TYR A 224 -14.11 20.67 -9.17
N ASN A 225 -12.95 21.29 -8.88
CA ASN A 225 -12.69 22.73 -8.98
C ASN A 225 -13.73 23.63 -8.24
N GLY A 226 -14.46 23.08 -7.26
CA GLY A 226 -15.53 23.74 -6.52
C GLY A 226 -16.96 23.48 -7.04
N GLN A 227 -17.14 22.52 -7.95
CA GLN A 227 -18.45 22.16 -8.51
C GLN A 227 -19.13 20.96 -7.81
N ILE A 228 -18.57 20.45 -6.71
CA ILE A 228 -19.18 19.33 -5.95
C ILE A 228 -20.62 19.62 -5.46
N ASP A 229 -20.98 20.91 -5.36
CA ASP A 229 -22.30 21.39 -4.94
C ASP A 229 -23.43 20.98 -5.91
N SER A 230 -23.12 20.88 -7.22
CA SER A 230 -24.05 20.32 -8.23
C SER A 230 -24.03 18.80 -8.28
N LEU A 231 -23.05 18.16 -7.65
CA LEU A 231 -22.85 16.70 -7.63
C LEU A 231 -23.32 16.05 -6.34
N GLN A 232 -24.15 16.73 -5.55
CA GLN A 232 -24.68 16.20 -4.31
C GLN A 232 -25.72 15.11 -4.55
N GLY A 233 -25.56 13.98 -3.88
CA GLY A 233 -26.51 12.87 -3.93
C GLY A 233 -27.69 13.01 -2.97
N SER A 234 -28.40 11.90 -2.75
CA SER A 234 -29.59 11.80 -1.89
C SER A 234 -29.37 12.08 -0.40
N LYS A 235 -28.10 12.23 0.05
CA LYS A 235 -27.76 12.62 1.43
C LYS A 235 -27.88 14.14 1.69
N LYS A 236 -28.05 14.98 0.65
CA LYS A 236 -28.30 16.43 0.80
C LYS A 236 -29.58 16.66 1.62
N LYS A 237 -29.51 17.52 2.64
CA LYS A 237 -30.64 17.82 3.55
C LYS A 237 -31.00 19.29 3.46
N ASP A 238 -32.25 19.60 3.15
CA ASP A 238 -32.81 20.96 3.23
C ASP A 238 -31.91 22.06 2.59
N SER A 239 -31.38 21.75 1.40
CA SER A 239 -30.41 22.53 0.63
C SER A 239 -28.98 22.64 1.20
N ILE A 240 -28.69 22.04 2.36
CA ILE A 240 -27.36 21.93 2.96
C ILE A 240 -26.62 20.71 2.39
N ASN A 241 -25.46 20.98 1.78
CA ASN A 241 -24.57 19.94 1.26
C ASN A 241 -24.02 19.10 2.41
N THR A 242 -24.01 17.78 2.24
CA THR A 242 -23.65 16.84 3.29
C THR A 242 -22.51 15.97 2.79
N TYR A 243 -21.36 16.08 3.43
CA TYR A 243 -20.14 15.37 3.06
C TYR A 243 -19.87 14.20 4.00
N ALA A 244 -19.28 13.13 3.48
CA ALA A 244 -18.77 12.04 4.29
C ALA A 244 -17.43 12.46 4.93
N SER A 245 -17.24 12.12 6.18
CA SER A 245 -15.97 12.28 6.89
C SER A 245 -15.34 10.91 7.14
N ARG A 246 -14.07 10.87 7.60
CA ARG A 246 -13.46 9.64 8.15
C ARG A 246 -14.33 9.00 9.27
N SER A 247 -15.08 9.80 10.04
CA SER A 247 -15.99 9.30 11.09
C SER A 247 -17.34 8.74 10.58
N SER A 248 -17.65 8.86 9.29
CA SER A 248 -18.79 8.18 8.67
C SER A 248 -18.57 6.67 8.53
N GLY A 249 -17.32 6.24 8.39
CA GLY A 249 -16.94 4.86 8.06
C GLY A 249 -17.17 4.46 6.59
N VAL A 250 -17.53 5.41 5.72
CA VAL A 250 -17.76 5.19 4.27
C VAL A 250 -16.48 5.33 3.46
N ILE A 251 -15.63 6.30 3.81
CA ILE A 251 -14.35 6.51 3.13
C ILE A 251 -13.37 5.40 3.52
N MET A 252 -12.87 4.72 2.51
CA MET A 252 -11.88 3.65 2.64
C MET A 252 -10.48 4.24 2.80
N PRO A 253 -9.58 3.58 3.57
CA PRO A 253 -8.16 3.90 3.57
C PRO A 253 -7.55 3.81 2.17
N GLU A 254 -6.38 4.40 1.99
CA GLU A 254 -5.65 4.36 0.72
C GLU A 254 -5.22 2.95 0.29
N TYR A 255 -5.26 2.72 -1.01
CA TYR A 255 -4.44 1.71 -1.65
C TYR A 255 -3.01 2.22 -1.76
N ARG A 256 -2.06 1.34 -1.50
CA ARG A 256 -0.62 1.59 -1.60
C ARG A 256 0.08 0.30 -2.03
N LEU A 257 1.38 0.36 -2.30
CA LEU A 257 2.16 -0.87 -2.35
C LEU A 257 2.21 -1.50 -0.94
N PRO A 258 2.20 -2.84 -0.83
CA PRO A 258 2.45 -3.50 0.45
C PRO A 258 3.85 -3.18 0.95
N THR A 259 4.06 -3.20 2.26
CA THR A 259 5.42 -3.25 2.81
C THR A 259 6.04 -4.62 2.50
N GLU A 260 7.36 -4.70 2.48
CA GLU A 260 8.08 -5.96 2.32
C GLU A 260 7.63 -7.00 3.36
N THR A 261 7.33 -6.52 4.57
CA THR A 261 6.91 -7.31 5.72
C THR A 261 5.49 -7.83 5.57
N GLU A 262 4.55 -6.99 5.10
CA GLU A 262 3.19 -7.40 4.73
C GLU A 262 3.20 -8.42 3.60
N TRP A 263 4.00 -8.18 2.55
CA TRP A 263 4.11 -9.04 1.39
C TRP A 263 4.65 -10.42 1.77
N GLU A 264 5.72 -10.52 2.54
CA GLU A 264 6.29 -11.81 2.94
C GLU A 264 5.37 -12.57 3.91
N TYR A 265 4.70 -11.87 4.83
CA TYR A 265 3.68 -12.46 5.70
C TYR A 265 2.52 -13.08 4.91
N ALA A 266 2.01 -12.32 3.93
CA ALA A 266 0.93 -12.71 3.04
C ALA A 266 1.34 -13.88 2.13
N ALA A 267 2.56 -13.85 1.58
CA ALA A 267 3.08 -14.90 0.71
C ALA A 267 3.25 -16.23 1.46
N GLN A 268 3.90 -16.23 2.63
CA GLN A 268 4.12 -17.46 3.41
C GLN A 268 2.81 -18.10 3.92
N ALA A 269 1.78 -17.29 4.22
CA ALA A 269 0.46 -17.77 4.61
C ALA A 269 0.51 -18.86 5.71
N ASN A 270 1.36 -18.70 6.74
CA ASN A 270 1.62 -19.71 7.77
C ASN A 270 0.39 -20.10 8.62
N GLN A 271 -0.78 -19.45 8.41
CA GLN A 271 -2.02 -19.80 9.10
C GLN A 271 -2.48 -21.24 8.81
N GLY A 272 -2.22 -21.78 7.60
CA GLY A 272 -2.56 -23.16 7.24
C GLY A 272 -1.67 -24.24 7.89
N THR A 273 -0.45 -23.87 8.29
CA THR A 273 0.52 -24.75 9.00
C THR A 273 0.52 -24.53 10.51
N ARG A 274 -0.46 -23.77 11.05
CA ARG A 274 -0.59 -23.52 12.48
C ARG A 274 -1.26 -24.69 13.21
N GLU A 275 -0.53 -25.27 14.16
CA GLU A 275 -1.05 -26.23 15.13
C GLU A 275 -1.24 -25.51 16.48
N TYR A 276 -2.51 -25.27 16.85
CA TYR A 276 -2.92 -24.40 17.96
C TYR A 276 -2.37 -22.97 17.85
N ASN A 277 -1.35 -22.64 18.64
CA ASN A 277 -0.70 -21.32 18.69
C ASN A 277 0.71 -21.33 18.06
N ASN A 278 1.19 -22.48 17.60
CA ASN A 278 2.54 -22.66 17.05
C ASN A 278 2.47 -22.94 15.55
N TYR A 279 3.43 -22.44 14.78
CA TYR A 279 3.61 -22.83 13.38
C TYR A 279 4.49 -24.09 13.29
N ARG A 280 4.11 -25.04 12.43
CA ARG A 280 4.88 -26.26 12.21
C ARG A 280 6.05 -26.01 11.25
N GLY A 281 7.07 -25.33 11.76
CA GLY A 281 8.19 -24.85 10.95
C GLY A 281 7.83 -23.63 10.10
N ARG A 282 8.65 -23.36 9.08
CA ARG A 282 8.51 -22.23 8.16
C ARG A 282 8.37 -22.77 6.74
N LYS A 283 7.42 -22.27 5.95
CA LYS A 283 7.29 -22.69 4.55
C LYS A 283 8.39 -22.09 3.69
N LYS A 284 8.87 -22.87 2.71
CA LYS A 284 9.81 -22.44 1.68
C LYS A 284 9.13 -21.73 0.51
N TYR A 285 7.88 -22.08 0.22
CA TYR A 285 7.06 -21.49 -0.85
C TYR A 285 5.67 -21.10 -0.29
N PRO A 286 4.84 -20.35 -1.03
CA PRO A 286 3.48 -20.01 -0.58
C PRO A 286 2.56 -21.23 -0.33
N TRP A 287 2.84 -22.35 -0.99
CA TRP A 287 2.13 -23.62 -0.84
C TRP A 287 2.80 -24.57 0.17
N ASP A 288 2.07 -25.60 0.59
CA ASP A 288 2.60 -26.66 1.44
C ASP A 288 3.56 -27.59 0.68
N GLY A 289 4.82 -27.64 1.10
CA GLY A 289 5.84 -28.55 0.61
C GLY A 289 7.17 -27.86 0.29
N GLU A 290 8.18 -28.67 -0.03
CA GLU A 290 9.55 -28.20 -0.34
C GLU A 290 9.85 -28.16 -1.85
N TYR A 291 8.92 -28.68 -2.66
CA TYR A 291 9.07 -28.85 -4.10
C TYR A 291 8.12 -27.94 -4.87
N THR A 292 8.49 -27.57 -6.10
CA THR A 292 7.65 -26.76 -7.01
C THR A 292 6.59 -27.58 -7.73
N ARG A 293 6.68 -28.91 -7.71
CA ARG A 293 5.76 -29.83 -8.39
C ARG A 293 4.73 -30.41 -7.43
N ASN A 294 3.49 -30.53 -7.90
CA ASN A 294 2.37 -31.07 -7.15
C ASN A 294 2.51 -32.58 -6.88
N GLY A 295 2.49 -32.98 -5.61
CA GLY A 295 2.54 -34.39 -5.18
C GLY A 295 1.18 -35.12 -5.11
N GLN A 296 0.07 -34.37 -5.18
CA GLN A 296 -1.29 -34.92 -5.11
C GLN A 296 -1.56 -35.91 -6.26
N ARG A 297 -2.57 -36.77 -6.13
CA ARG A 297 -2.89 -37.77 -7.17
C ARG A 297 -3.43 -37.13 -8.46
N VAL A 298 -4.15 -36.01 -8.32
CA VAL A 298 -4.66 -35.20 -9.43
C VAL A 298 -3.65 -34.09 -9.71
N GLY A 299 -3.27 -33.93 -10.97
CA GLY A 299 -2.22 -33.01 -11.40
C GLY A 299 -0.83 -33.36 -10.88
N ARG A 300 -0.50 -34.64 -10.75
CA ARG A 300 0.80 -35.08 -10.21
C ARG A 300 1.92 -34.70 -11.19
N GLY A 301 2.91 -33.96 -10.70
CA GLY A 301 4.07 -33.54 -11.48
C GLY A 301 3.95 -32.13 -12.04
N ASP A 302 2.73 -31.62 -12.23
CA ASP A 302 2.46 -30.24 -12.67
C ASP A 302 3.16 -29.23 -11.74
N GLN A 303 3.67 -28.14 -12.30
CA GLN A 303 4.24 -27.05 -11.49
C GLN A 303 3.14 -26.31 -10.72
N LEU A 304 3.50 -25.73 -9.58
CA LEU A 304 2.63 -24.95 -8.71
C LEU A 304 2.77 -23.43 -8.94
N ALA A 305 3.61 -23.03 -9.90
CA ALA A 305 3.97 -21.66 -10.22
C ALA A 305 4.57 -21.59 -11.64
N ASN A 306 4.45 -20.42 -12.27
CA ASN A 306 5.18 -20.06 -13.50
C ASN A 306 6.60 -19.60 -13.14
N PHE A 307 7.63 -20.31 -13.59
CA PHE A 307 9.03 -19.93 -13.38
C PHE A 307 9.98 -20.66 -14.32
N LYS A 308 11.18 -20.11 -14.51
CA LYS A 308 12.19 -20.70 -15.39
C LYS A 308 12.72 -22.04 -14.88
N GLN A 309 12.30 -23.12 -15.53
CA GLN A 309 12.70 -24.48 -15.17
C GLN A 309 14.20 -24.74 -15.43
N GLY A 310 14.77 -24.24 -16.53
CA GLY A 310 16.14 -24.58 -16.96
C GLY A 310 16.82 -23.57 -17.90
N LYS A 311 17.97 -23.96 -18.49
CA LYS A 311 18.64 -23.15 -19.52
C LYS A 311 17.98 -23.43 -20.88
N GLY A 312 17.20 -22.47 -21.38
CA GLY A 312 16.41 -22.66 -22.60
C GLY A 312 15.12 -23.43 -22.37
N ASP A 313 14.74 -23.61 -21.11
CA ASP A 313 13.55 -24.33 -20.66
C ASP A 313 12.78 -23.38 -19.74
N TYR A 314 11.63 -22.91 -20.24
CA TYR A 314 10.81 -21.88 -19.62
C TYR A 314 9.46 -22.44 -19.14
N GLY A 315 8.81 -23.33 -19.91
CA GLY A 315 7.58 -24.04 -19.49
C GLY A 315 7.69 -25.56 -19.31
N GLY A 316 8.81 -26.17 -19.71
CA GLY A 316 8.97 -27.63 -19.81
C GLY A 316 8.90 -28.15 -21.24
N ILE A 317 8.50 -29.42 -21.40
CA ILE A 317 8.30 -30.04 -22.72
C ILE A 317 6.82 -29.95 -23.06
N ALA A 318 6.49 -29.31 -24.19
CA ALA A 318 5.13 -29.11 -24.66
C ALA A 318 4.29 -30.41 -24.62
N GLY A 319 3.14 -30.36 -23.95
CA GLY A 319 2.26 -31.52 -23.74
C GLY A 319 1.79 -31.62 -22.30
N TRP A 320 2.01 -32.78 -21.67
CA TRP A 320 1.58 -33.02 -20.30
C TRP A 320 2.64 -32.56 -19.28
N SER A 321 2.21 -31.81 -18.26
CA SER A 321 3.07 -31.17 -17.25
C SER A 321 4.02 -30.06 -17.78
N ASP A 322 3.69 -29.49 -18.94
CA ASP A 322 4.01 -28.08 -19.24
C ASP A 322 3.37 -27.20 -18.14
N ASP A 323 4.06 -26.16 -17.66
CA ASP A 323 3.46 -25.22 -16.69
C ASP A 323 2.48 -24.24 -17.34
N GLY A 324 2.46 -24.17 -18.68
CA GLY A 324 1.42 -23.51 -19.45
C GLY A 324 1.75 -22.08 -19.85
N ALA A 325 2.96 -21.58 -19.57
CA ALA A 325 3.40 -20.25 -19.97
C ALA A 325 4.90 -20.16 -20.29
N ASP A 326 5.25 -19.82 -21.54
CA ASP A 326 6.65 -19.55 -21.95
C ASP A 326 7.23 -18.24 -21.35
N ILE A 327 6.34 -17.33 -20.93
CA ILE A 327 6.66 -16.01 -20.36
C ILE A 327 5.74 -15.80 -19.16
N THR A 328 4.94 -14.73 -19.05
CA THR A 328 3.91 -14.58 -18.03
C THR A 328 2.70 -15.46 -18.36
N ALA A 329 1.92 -15.77 -17.32
CA ALA A 329 0.64 -16.46 -17.39
C ALA A 329 -0.49 -15.46 -17.09
N GLU A 330 -1.71 -15.84 -17.43
CA GLU A 330 -2.92 -15.19 -16.92
C GLU A 330 -2.93 -15.28 -15.38
N VAL A 331 -3.32 -14.21 -14.68
CA VAL A 331 -3.41 -14.25 -13.21
C VAL A 331 -4.43 -15.31 -12.77
N MET A 332 -4.23 -15.90 -11.59
CA MET A 332 -5.02 -17.05 -11.10
C MET A 332 -4.85 -18.36 -11.88
N SER A 333 -3.83 -18.48 -12.77
CA SER A 333 -3.53 -19.75 -13.46
C SER A 333 -3.15 -20.89 -12.49
N TYR A 334 -2.56 -20.55 -11.34
CA TYR A 334 -2.11 -21.49 -10.31
C TYR A 334 -3.02 -21.48 -9.09
N LYS A 335 -2.83 -22.44 -8.18
CA LYS A 335 -3.64 -22.50 -6.94
C LYS A 335 -3.26 -21.35 -5.99
N PRO A 336 -4.24 -20.72 -5.32
CA PRO A 336 -3.94 -19.70 -4.32
C PRO A 336 -3.32 -20.33 -3.07
N ASN A 337 -2.64 -19.51 -2.28
CA ASN A 337 -2.14 -19.91 -0.97
C ASN A 337 -3.28 -19.99 0.08
N ASP A 338 -2.95 -20.35 1.33
CA ASP A 338 -3.95 -20.54 2.40
C ASP A 338 -4.75 -19.26 2.77
N LEU A 339 -4.32 -18.09 2.29
CA LEU A 339 -5.00 -16.81 2.48
C LEU A 339 -5.87 -16.40 1.27
N GLY A 340 -5.87 -17.17 0.19
CA GLY A 340 -6.61 -16.84 -1.04
C GLY A 340 -5.85 -15.96 -2.02
N LEU A 341 -4.53 -15.78 -1.84
CA LEU A 341 -3.69 -14.99 -2.73
C LEU A 341 -3.06 -15.87 -3.81
N TYR A 342 -3.15 -15.43 -5.06
CA TYR A 342 -2.61 -16.07 -6.24
C TYR A 342 -1.22 -15.52 -6.58
N ASP A 343 -0.43 -16.37 -7.25
CA ASP A 343 0.80 -16.00 -7.95
C ASP A 343 1.90 -15.31 -7.10
N MET A 344 1.78 -15.34 -5.76
CA MET A 344 2.76 -14.85 -4.76
C MET A 344 4.17 -15.46 -4.89
N ALA A 345 4.38 -16.44 -5.77
CA ALA A 345 5.67 -16.94 -6.16
C ALA A 345 5.61 -17.44 -7.60
N GLY A 346 6.24 -16.72 -8.52
CA GLY A 346 6.25 -17.01 -9.94
C GLY A 346 5.55 -15.90 -10.72
N ASN A 347 5.32 -16.14 -12.00
CA ASN A 347 4.67 -15.19 -12.91
C ASN A 347 5.48 -13.87 -13.05
N VAL A 348 5.25 -12.87 -12.21
CA VAL A 348 6.10 -11.69 -12.09
C VAL A 348 6.61 -11.50 -10.66
N ALA A 349 7.81 -10.95 -10.52
CA ALA A 349 8.24 -10.42 -9.24
C ALA A 349 7.50 -9.09 -8.98
N GLU A 350 7.41 -8.65 -7.73
CA GLU A 350 6.53 -7.55 -7.35
C GLU A 350 7.26 -6.43 -6.61
N TRP A 351 7.00 -5.18 -7.02
CA TRP A 351 7.39 -4.00 -6.25
C TRP A 351 6.70 -3.95 -4.89
N VAL A 352 7.47 -3.66 -3.83
CA VAL A 352 6.96 -3.33 -2.49
C VAL A 352 7.35 -1.90 -2.13
N ALA A 353 6.74 -1.31 -1.09
CA ALA A 353 6.94 0.10 -0.73
C ALA A 353 8.40 0.40 -0.28
N ASP A 354 9.07 -0.57 0.35
CA ASP A 354 10.32 -0.37 1.07
C ASP A 354 11.51 0.08 0.21
N VAL A 355 12.28 1.02 0.77
CA VAL A 355 13.64 1.35 0.38
C VAL A 355 14.56 0.20 0.81
N TYR A 356 15.37 -0.30 -0.11
CA TYR A 356 16.29 -1.40 0.19
C TYR A 356 17.40 -0.98 1.14
N ARG A 357 17.62 -1.84 2.15
CA ARG A 357 18.82 -1.90 2.96
C ARG A 357 19.22 -3.35 3.23
N PRO A 358 20.52 -3.65 3.36
CA PRO A 358 20.97 -4.99 3.76
C PRO A 358 20.40 -5.37 5.12
N ILE A 359 20.50 -4.48 6.11
CA ILE A 359 20.07 -4.76 7.48
C ILE A 359 18.59 -4.38 7.67
N VAL A 360 17.86 -5.26 8.35
CA VAL A 360 16.52 -5.02 8.88
C VAL A 360 16.69 -4.76 10.38
N ASP A 361 16.32 -3.57 10.85
CA ASP A 361 16.51 -3.12 12.23
C ASP A 361 15.24 -3.41 13.06
N ASP A 362 15.06 -4.67 13.45
CA ASP A 362 13.91 -5.11 14.24
C ASP A 362 13.99 -4.70 15.72
N GLU A 363 15.17 -4.30 16.22
CA GLU A 363 15.33 -3.68 17.54
C GLU A 363 14.62 -2.32 17.67
N VAL A 364 14.54 -1.54 16.59
CA VAL A 364 13.84 -0.25 16.56
C VAL A 364 12.33 -0.41 16.41
N SER A 365 11.88 -1.37 15.59
CA SER A 365 10.46 -1.61 15.35
C SER A 365 10.19 -3.04 14.91
N ASP A 366 9.62 -3.85 15.79
CA ASP A 366 9.11 -5.19 15.45
C ASP A 366 7.66 -5.15 14.91
N PHE A 367 7.02 -3.98 14.91
CA PHE A 367 5.61 -3.79 14.59
C PHE A 367 5.41 -3.04 13.27
N ASN A 368 4.83 -3.70 12.27
CA ASN A 368 4.68 -3.20 10.89
C ASN A 368 6.00 -2.63 10.33
N TYR A 369 7.12 -3.36 10.46
CA TYR A 369 8.41 -2.86 9.98
C TYR A 369 8.33 -2.41 8.52
N TYR A 370 8.63 -1.14 8.30
CA TYR A 370 8.63 -0.47 7.00
C TYR A 370 9.78 0.54 6.95
N ARG A 371 10.62 0.45 5.92
CA ARG A 371 11.65 1.45 5.64
C ARG A 371 11.29 2.25 4.41
N GLY A 372 10.77 3.45 4.61
CA GLY A 372 10.49 4.37 3.50
C GLY A 372 9.76 5.67 3.90
N ASN A 373 9.72 5.98 5.19
CA ASN A 373 8.92 7.07 5.74
C ASN A 373 9.42 8.44 5.27
N ILE A 374 8.52 9.20 4.64
CA ILE A 374 8.65 10.63 4.38
C ILE A 374 7.42 11.29 4.99
N TYR A 375 7.60 12.07 6.05
CA TYR A 375 6.49 12.71 6.75
C TYR A 375 6.19 14.07 6.13
N MET A 376 5.04 14.17 5.45
CA MET A 376 4.53 15.41 4.87
C MET A 376 3.34 15.94 5.69
N LYS A 377 3.09 17.24 5.61
CA LYS A 377 1.87 17.91 6.08
C LYS A 377 1.17 18.64 4.94
N THR A 378 -0.13 18.89 5.10
CA THR A 378 -0.89 19.73 4.17
C THR A 378 -0.39 21.18 4.26
N ALA A 379 -0.16 21.84 3.12
CA ALA A 379 0.16 23.25 3.10
C ALA A 379 -1.08 24.08 3.42
N ILE A 380 -0.99 24.91 4.45
CA ILE A 380 -2.06 25.81 4.89
C ILE A 380 -1.78 27.22 4.32
N GLY A 381 -2.79 27.86 3.75
CA GLY A 381 -2.72 29.23 3.25
C GLY A 381 -2.95 30.28 4.34
N GLU A 382 -2.79 31.56 3.99
CA GLU A 382 -3.06 32.69 4.90
C GLU A 382 -4.53 32.75 5.39
N ASP A 383 -5.45 32.12 4.65
CA ASP A 383 -6.87 31.97 5.02
C ASP A 383 -7.13 30.84 6.05
N GLY A 384 -6.08 30.15 6.51
CA GLY A 384 -6.16 29.01 7.42
C GLY A 384 -6.72 27.74 6.79
N LYS A 385 -6.88 27.68 5.47
CA LYS A 385 -7.37 26.50 4.74
C LYS A 385 -6.23 25.79 4.01
N VAL A 386 -6.45 24.51 3.66
CA VAL A 386 -5.53 23.77 2.81
C VAL A 386 -5.44 24.36 1.41
N ASN A 387 -4.22 24.41 0.89
CA ASN A 387 -3.87 24.90 -0.44
C ASN A 387 -4.03 23.78 -1.48
N ILE A 388 -4.73 24.05 -2.59
CA ILE A 388 -5.09 23.07 -3.63
C ILE A 388 -4.46 23.48 -4.95
N LEU A 389 -3.79 22.54 -5.59
CA LEU A 389 -3.08 22.68 -6.86
C LEU A 389 -4.08 22.61 -8.03
N ARG A 390 -4.90 23.65 -8.20
CA ARG A 390 -6.00 23.66 -9.21
C ARG A 390 -5.50 23.54 -10.64
N ASP A 391 -4.57 24.42 -11.03
CA ASP A 391 -4.07 24.54 -12.40
C ASP A 391 -2.53 24.39 -12.49
N SER A 392 -1.92 23.69 -11.53
CA SER A 392 -0.47 23.48 -11.47
C SER A 392 -0.13 22.00 -11.43
N VAL A 393 0.51 21.51 -12.49
CA VAL A 393 1.11 20.18 -12.55
C VAL A 393 2.61 20.32 -12.39
N MET A 394 3.15 19.85 -11.28
CA MET A 394 4.59 19.73 -11.10
C MET A 394 5.07 18.42 -11.76
N TYR A 395 6.16 18.52 -12.51
CA TYR A 395 6.79 17.38 -13.17
C TYR A 395 8.19 17.16 -12.61
N ASP A 396 8.56 15.90 -12.42
CA ASP A 396 9.93 15.47 -12.12
C ASP A 396 10.50 14.68 -13.30
N THR A 397 11.81 14.71 -13.47
CA THR A 397 12.53 13.99 -14.54
C THR A 397 13.39 12.91 -13.92
N LEU A 398 12.90 11.67 -14.00
CA LEU A 398 13.58 10.50 -13.47
C LEU A 398 14.97 10.31 -14.11
N PRO A 399 15.95 9.64 -13.44
CA PRO A 399 17.32 9.46 -13.96
C PRO A 399 17.48 8.70 -15.29
N ASN A 400 16.40 8.14 -15.85
CA ASN A 400 16.36 7.57 -17.21
C ASN A 400 15.86 8.56 -18.29
N GLY A 401 15.49 9.79 -17.89
CA GLY A 401 14.93 10.84 -18.75
C GLY A 401 13.41 10.78 -18.90
N LYS A 402 12.73 9.92 -18.14
CA LYS A 402 11.26 9.83 -18.14
C LYS A 402 10.68 10.92 -17.25
N ILE A 403 9.85 11.77 -17.83
CA ILE A 403 9.10 12.80 -17.10
C ILE A 403 7.87 12.16 -16.47
N VAL A 404 7.64 12.43 -15.18
CA VAL A 404 6.49 11.94 -14.41
C VAL A 404 5.82 13.09 -13.66
N ALA A 405 4.51 13.03 -13.48
CA ALA A 405 3.78 14.00 -12.65
C ALA A 405 4.08 13.75 -11.16
N VAL A 406 4.38 14.80 -10.41
CA VAL A 406 4.56 14.75 -8.94
C VAL A 406 3.23 14.97 -8.23
N ASN A 407 2.30 15.68 -8.89
CA ASN A 407 0.94 15.89 -8.43
C ASN A 407 0.00 15.96 -9.65
N LEU A 408 -1.29 15.72 -9.42
CA LEU A 408 -2.35 15.98 -10.38
C LEU A 408 -3.11 17.29 -10.06
N PRO A 409 -3.80 17.90 -11.05
CA PRO A 409 -4.72 18.99 -10.82
C PRO A 409 -5.83 18.61 -9.82
N GLY A 410 -6.08 19.46 -8.83
CA GLY A 410 -7.12 19.27 -7.80
C GLY A 410 -6.62 18.61 -6.50
N GLU A 411 -5.37 18.17 -6.43
CA GLU A 411 -4.76 17.63 -5.21
C GLU A 411 -4.35 18.74 -4.22
N ILE A 412 -4.21 18.37 -2.94
CA ILE A 412 -3.66 19.26 -1.91
C ILE A 412 -2.15 19.37 -2.06
N LYS A 413 -1.63 20.60 -1.97
CA LYS A 413 -0.19 20.82 -1.88
C LYS A 413 0.34 20.27 -0.57
N MET A 414 1.20 19.25 -0.64
CA MET A 414 1.93 18.73 0.50
C MET A 414 3.28 19.44 0.67
N VAL A 415 3.73 19.61 1.91
CA VAL A 415 5.05 20.14 2.26
C VAL A 415 5.72 19.27 3.33
N PRO A 416 7.06 19.20 3.38
CA PRO A 416 7.78 18.55 4.48
C PRO A 416 7.34 19.06 5.85
N VAL A 417 7.28 18.17 6.85
CA VAL A 417 7.20 18.59 8.25
C VAL A 417 8.49 19.33 8.65
N GLY A 418 8.34 20.43 9.37
CA GLY A 418 9.44 21.30 9.78
C GLY A 418 9.74 21.22 11.28
N GLU A 419 10.60 22.13 11.75
CA GLU A 419 11.00 22.22 13.16
C GLU A 419 9.82 22.42 14.10
N GLU A 420 8.80 23.18 13.71
CA GLU A 420 7.58 23.37 14.52
C GLU A 420 6.84 22.06 14.79
N GLU A 421 6.83 21.14 13.81
CA GLU A 421 6.29 19.80 14.04
C GLU A 421 7.25 18.96 14.87
N THR A 422 8.54 18.93 14.56
CA THR A 422 9.51 18.00 15.17
C THR A 422 10.01 18.43 16.55
N PHE A 423 9.77 19.68 16.97
CA PHE A 423 10.20 20.22 18.25
C PHE A 423 9.71 19.35 19.42
N LEU A 424 10.67 18.82 20.19
CA LEU A 424 10.47 17.92 21.33
C LEU A 424 9.72 16.61 21.00
N ARG A 425 9.59 16.22 19.72
CA ARG A 425 9.11 14.88 19.35
C ARG A 425 10.19 13.83 19.62
N THR A 426 9.75 12.70 20.17
CA THR A 426 10.61 11.53 20.46
C THR A 426 10.54 10.45 19.39
N ASN A 427 9.58 10.54 18.46
CA ASN A 427 9.32 9.51 17.45
C ASN A 427 9.98 9.78 16.08
N PHE A 428 10.23 11.04 15.72
CA PHE A 428 11.03 11.43 14.56
C PHE A 428 11.53 12.88 14.69
N SER A 429 12.67 13.18 14.06
CA SER A 429 13.33 14.50 14.10
C SER A 429 13.33 15.25 12.77
N SER A 430 13.09 14.56 11.65
CA SER A 430 13.11 15.10 10.29
C SER A 430 11.89 14.67 9.47
N SER A 431 11.69 15.27 8.30
CA SER A 431 10.70 14.83 7.31
C SER A 431 11.12 13.53 6.61
N ASP A 432 12.31 13.50 6.00
CA ASP A 432 12.82 12.31 5.31
C ASP A 432 13.54 11.38 6.30
N ASN A 433 12.97 10.20 6.53
CA ASN A 433 13.48 9.20 7.44
C ASN A 433 13.92 7.92 6.70
N ARG A 434 14.02 7.94 5.36
CA ARG A 434 14.42 6.77 4.54
C ARG A 434 15.79 6.22 4.93
N GLY A 435 16.73 7.12 5.24
CA GLY A 435 18.09 6.80 5.67
C GLY A 435 18.28 6.59 7.18
N TYR A 436 17.23 6.68 8.01
CA TYR A 436 17.35 6.65 9.47
C TYR A 436 18.07 5.38 9.97
N ARG A 437 19.13 5.56 10.76
CA ARG A 437 20.07 4.54 11.28
C ARG A 437 20.80 3.71 10.22
N ASP A 438 20.57 3.95 8.94
CA ASP A 438 21.14 3.19 7.82
C ASP A 438 21.12 4.05 6.54
N GLY A 439 22.14 4.88 6.37
CA GLY A 439 22.31 5.82 5.25
C GLY A 439 22.24 7.30 5.61
N ASP A 440 21.96 7.64 6.87
CA ASP A 440 22.12 8.99 7.43
C ASP A 440 23.61 9.31 7.75
N PRO A 441 23.98 10.58 8.01
CA PRO A 441 25.35 10.95 8.34
C PRO A 441 25.90 10.20 9.57
N SER A 442 25.05 9.96 10.57
CA SER A 442 25.39 9.25 11.82
C SER A 442 25.73 7.77 11.66
N SER A 443 25.25 7.11 10.61
CA SER A 443 25.59 5.71 10.29
C SER A 443 26.83 5.59 9.40
N SER A 444 27.49 6.70 9.05
CA SER A 444 28.78 6.67 8.36
C SER A 444 29.93 6.24 9.28
N ARG A 445 30.88 5.47 8.73
CA ARG A 445 32.18 5.17 9.36
C ARG A 445 33.00 6.43 9.66
N PHE A 446 32.75 7.51 8.94
CA PHE A 446 33.45 8.79 9.07
C PHE A 446 32.64 9.85 9.83
N PHE A 447 31.61 9.43 10.59
CA PHE A 447 30.83 10.34 11.41
C PHE A 447 31.70 11.05 12.47
N ASP A 448 31.69 12.38 12.44
CA ASP A 448 32.27 13.26 13.44
C ASP A 448 31.16 14.16 13.98
N GLN A 449 30.91 14.09 15.29
CA GLN A 449 29.88 14.84 15.99
C GLN A 449 30.11 16.37 15.95
N PHE A 450 31.34 16.82 15.66
CA PHE A 450 31.72 18.23 15.60
C PHE A 450 31.92 18.75 14.17
N ALA A 451 31.78 17.89 13.15
CA ALA A 451 31.80 18.30 11.76
C ALA A 451 30.45 18.91 11.34
N ASP A 452 30.52 19.96 10.52
CA ASP A 452 29.35 20.53 9.85
C ASP A 452 28.87 19.55 8.76
N GLU A 453 27.62 19.10 8.84
CA GLU A 453 27.01 18.17 7.87
C GLU A 453 27.10 18.69 6.43
N ASN A 454 27.14 20.02 6.23
CA ASN A 454 27.28 20.64 4.93
C ASN A 454 28.69 20.50 4.31
N GLN A 455 29.68 20.08 5.10
CA GLN A 455 31.07 19.87 4.67
C GLN A 455 31.42 18.39 4.44
N THR A 456 30.48 17.47 4.71
CA THR A 456 30.68 16.02 4.55
C THR A 456 30.82 15.63 3.07
N SER A 457 31.96 15.04 2.69
CA SER A 457 32.20 14.63 1.30
C SER A 457 31.38 13.39 0.91
N ASP A 458 31.22 13.12 -0.39
CA ASP A 458 30.53 11.90 -0.83
C ASP A 458 31.26 10.60 -0.43
N SER A 459 32.57 10.66 -0.21
CA SER A 459 33.36 9.54 0.37
C SER A 459 33.05 9.29 1.84
N ASP A 460 32.50 10.28 2.54
CA ASP A 460 32.20 10.23 3.97
C ASP A 460 30.74 9.81 4.24
N LYS A 461 29.99 9.42 3.21
CA LYS A 461 28.62 8.89 3.33
C LYS A 461 28.63 7.37 3.41
N MET A 462 27.72 6.79 4.21
CA MET A 462 27.54 5.34 4.28
C MET A 462 27.25 4.72 2.91
N TYR A 463 26.42 5.38 2.08
CA TYR A 463 26.11 4.97 0.72
C TYR A 463 26.50 6.03 -0.32
N ASN A 464 27.56 5.76 -1.07
CA ASN A 464 28.05 6.61 -2.16
C ASN A 464 27.66 6.04 -3.53
N SER A 465 26.41 6.30 -3.96
CA SER A 465 25.87 5.84 -5.25
C SER A 465 26.17 6.80 -6.43
N PRO A 466 26.17 6.31 -7.69
CA PRO A 466 26.31 7.17 -8.87
C PRO A 466 25.24 8.27 -8.94
N LYS A 467 25.66 9.50 -9.27
CA LYS A 467 24.81 10.69 -9.39
C LYS A 467 24.73 11.16 -10.83
N ASN A 468 23.95 10.44 -11.63
CA ASN A 468 23.62 10.88 -12.98
C ASN A 468 22.71 12.12 -12.91
N LYS A 469 22.94 13.13 -13.75
CA LYS A 469 22.04 14.28 -13.88
C LYS A 469 21.36 14.28 -15.23
N ILE A 470 20.15 14.82 -15.25
CA ILE A 470 19.44 15.18 -16.47
C ILE A 470 18.96 16.62 -16.31
N GLU A 471 19.35 17.46 -17.25
CA GLU A 471 18.96 18.87 -17.31
C GLU A 471 18.23 19.12 -18.64
N VAL A 472 17.30 20.07 -18.65
CA VAL A 472 16.62 20.52 -19.88
C VAL A 472 17.31 21.81 -20.33
N ASP A 473 17.87 21.82 -21.54
CA ASP A 473 18.49 23.03 -22.09
C ASP A 473 17.44 24.10 -22.46
N SER A 474 17.90 25.33 -22.75
CA SER A 474 17.03 26.44 -23.16
C SER A 474 16.29 26.22 -24.49
N ALA A 475 16.56 25.14 -25.21
CA ALA A 475 15.88 24.73 -26.44
C ALA A 475 14.95 23.51 -26.21
N GLY A 476 14.83 23.00 -24.99
CA GLY A 476 13.97 21.87 -24.60
C GLY A 476 14.58 20.48 -24.76
N ASN A 477 15.89 20.37 -25.05
CA ASN A 477 16.56 19.07 -25.18
C ASN A 477 17.02 18.54 -23.82
N LEU A 478 16.96 17.21 -23.66
CA LEU A 478 17.48 16.52 -22.48
C LEU A 478 19.00 16.35 -22.55
N VAL A 479 19.74 17.16 -21.79
CA VAL A 479 21.18 17.02 -21.57
C VAL A 479 21.39 15.95 -20.49
N ARG A 480 22.11 14.88 -20.83
CA ARG A 480 22.36 13.73 -19.94
C ARG A 480 23.83 13.73 -19.49
N GLU A 481 24.07 13.99 -18.21
CA GLU A 481 25.38 13.87 -17.58
C GLU A 481 25.47 12.56 -16.80
N TYR A 482 26.18 11.58 -17.35
CA TYR A 482 26.48 10.33 -16.64
C TYR A 482 27.61 10.55 -15.64
N ASP A 483 27.45 9.98 -14.45
CA ASP A 483 28.52 9.94 -13.45
C ASP A 483 29.64 9.01 -13.93
N LYS A 484 30.79 9.60 -14.25
CA LYS A 484 32.00 8.89 -14.70
C LYS A 484 33.03 8.74 -13.58
N SER A 485 32.65 8.99 -12.33
CA SER A 485 33.56 8.90 -11.21
C SER A 485 33.89 7.46 -10.84
N ASN A 486 35.18 7.14 -10.77
CA ASN A 486 35.69 5.84 -10.32
C ASN A 486 35.65 5.66 -8.79
N ASN A 487 35.10 6.62 -8.02
CA ASN A 487 35.07 6.59 -6.56
C ASN A 487 33.73 6.13 -5.94
N ARG A 488 32.73 5.75 -6.76
CA ARG A 488 31.42 5.27 -6.27
C ARG A 488 31.56 3.84 -5.73
N SER A 489 31.01 3.59 -4.55
CA SER A 489 31.24 2.34 -3.80
C SER A 489 30.03 1.39 -3.77
N THR A 490 28.85 1.86 -4.16
CA THR A 490 27.59 1.11 -4.04
C THR A 490 26.56 1.57 -5.07
N LEU A 491 25.48 0.81 -5.25
CA LEU A 491 24.29 1.24 -5.98
C LEU A 491 23.12 1.62 -5.05
N ILE A 492 23.24 1.36 -3.75
CA ILE A 492 22.20 1.59 -2.73
C ILE A 492 22.08 3.10 -2.45
N ASN A 493 20.85 3.61 -2.31
CA ASN A 493 20.53 4.96 -1.83
C ASN A 493 19.05 5.02 -1.36
N ASN A 494 18.46 6.22 -1.21
CA ASN A 494 17.07 6.42 -0.76
C ASN A 494 16.00 6.25 -1.87
N GLU A 495 16.41 5.89 -3.09
CA GLU A 495 15.57 5.68 -4.28
C GLU A 495 15.68 4.25 -4.81
N VAL A 496 16.50 3.40 -4.19
CA VAL A 496 16.52 1.96 -4.46
C VAL A 496 15.42 1.28 -3.67
N ARG A 497 14.55 0.53 -4.35
CA ARG A 497 13.38 -0.13 -3.77
C ARG A 497 13.55 -1.64 -3.74
N VAL A 498 12.90 -2.27 -2.78
CA VAL A 498 12.81 -3.73 -2.70
C VAL A 498 11.79 -4.23 -3.72
N TYR A 499 12.06 -5.39 -4.30
CA TYR A 499 11.04 -6.20 -4.98
C TYR A 499 11.14 -7.65 -4.51
N LYS A 500 10.00 -8.34 -4.46
CA LYS A 500 9.83 -9.65 -3.83
C LYS A 500 9.23 -10.66 -4.80
N GLY A 501 9.29 -11.94 -4.44
CA GLY A 501 8.88 -13.04 -5.32
C GLY A 501 9.87 -13.31 -6.45
N GLY A 502 9.62 -14.42 -7.15
CA GLY A 502 10.32 -14.82 -8.38
C GLY A 502 9.39 -14.64 -9.58
N SER A 503 9.95 -14.47 -10.77
CA SER A 503 9.22 -14.31 -12.02
C SER A 503 9.37 -15.52 -12.96
N TRP A 504 8.65 -15.52 -14.07
CA TRP A 504 8.82 -16.39 -15.23
C TRP A 504 10.29 -16.51 -15.71
N LYS A 505 11.11 -15.48 -15.44
CA LYS A 505 12.52 -15.38 -15.85
C LYS A 505 13.48 -16.00 -14.83
N ASP A 506 13.00 -16.22 -13.61
CA ASP A 506 13.79 -16.63 -12.44
C ASP A 506 13.75 -18.14 -12.19
N ARG A 507 14.83 -18.67 -11.60
CA ARG A 507 14.87 -20.07 -11.13
C ARG A 507 14.15 -20.20 -9.79
N ALA A 508 13.73 -21.43 -9.46
CA ALA A 508 13.03 -21.81 -8.23
C ALA A 508 13.63 -21.31 -6.89
N TYR A 509 14.90 -20.91 -6.86
CA TYR A 509 15.50 -20.23 -5.69
C TYR A 509 14.77 -18.94 -5.32
N TRP A 510 14.38 -18.13 -6.31
CA TRP A 510 13.75 -16.82 -6.11
C TRP A 510 12.25 -16.88 -5.82
N LEU A 511 11.63 -18.06 -5.93
CA LEU A 511 10.24 -18.30 -5.55
C LEU A 511 10.04 -18.34 -4.03
N ASP A 512 11.13 -18.45 -3.27
CA ASP A 512 11.10 -18.36 -1.81
C ASP A 512 10.77 -16.91 -1.38
N PRO A 513 9.63 -16.66 -0.70
CA PRO A 513 9.23 -15.32 -0.29
C PRO A 513 10.24 -14.58 0.59
N ALA A 514 11.13 -15.31 1.28
CA ALA A 514 12.18 -14.76 2.11
C ALA A 514 13.28 -14.02 1.31
N GLN A 515 13.43 -14.32 0.03
CA GLN A 515 14.47 -13.70 -0.80
C GLN A 515 14.23 -12.21 -0.96
N ARG A 516 15.30 -11.43 -1.02
CA ARG A 516 15.26 -9.97 -1.13
C ARG A 516 16.07 -9.54 -2.34
N ARG A 517 15.44 -8.80 -3.25
CA ARG A 517 16.10 -8.17 -4.39
C ARG A 517 15.77 -6.69 -4.43
N TYR A 518 16.57 -5.92 -5.14
CA TYR A 518 16.42 -4.47 -5.17
C TYR A 518 16.76 -3.90 -6.54
N MET A 519 16.15 -2.76 -6.86
CA MET A 519 16.34 -2.04 -8.12
C MET A 519 15.99 -0.56 -7.92
N PRO A 520 16.65 0.38 -8.63
CA PRO A 520 16.29 1.80 -8.58
C PRO A 520 14.84 2.05 -9.02
N GLN A 521 14.11 2.90 -8.29
CA GLN A 521 12.66 3.13 -8.45
C GLN A 521 12.22 3.62 -9.84
N TYR A 522 13.15 4.16 -10.63
CA TYR A 522 12.89 4.65 -12.00
C TYR A 522 12.97 3.56 -13.07
N MET A 523 13.58 2.41 -12.79
CA MET A 523 13.77 1.33 -13.75
C MET A 523 12.51 0.48 -13.88
N ALA A 524 12.29 -0.06 -15.08
CA ALA A 524 11.21 -0.98 -15.42
C ALA A 524 11.79 -2.23 -16.08
N THR A 525 11.07 -3.36 -16.02
CA THR A 525 11.51 -4.64 -16.60
C THR A 525 10.35 -5.43 -17.20
N ASP A 526 10.68 -6.49 -17.94
CA ASP A 526 9.77 -7.49 -18.51
C ASP A 526 9.28 -8.54 -17.49
N TYR A 527 9.67 -8.42 -16.21
CA TYR A 527 9.43 -9.46 -15.20
C TYR A 527 9.08 -8.92 -13.79
N ILE A 528 8.96 -7.59 -13.63
CA ILE A 528 8.49 -6.96 -12.39
C ILE A 528 7.15 -6.27 -12.66
N GLY A 529 6.12 -6.71 -11.95
CA GLY A 529 4.83 -6.05 -11.82
C GLY A 529 4.63 -5.54 -10.39
N PHE A 530 3.38 -5.46 -9.93
CA PHE A 530 3.03 -5.06 -8.57
C PHE A 530 1.61 -5.49 -8.21
N ARG A 531 1.30 -5.44 -6.92
CA ARG A 531 -0.07 -5.53 -6.38
C ARG A 531 -0.27 -4.47 -5.29
N CYS A 532 -1.52 -4.08 -5.02
CA CYS A 532 -1.82 -3.12 -3.96
C CYS A 532 -2.18 -3.81 -2.63
N ALA A 533 -2.06 -3.03 -1.56
CA ALA A 533 -2.55 -3.33 -0.23
C ALA A 533 -3.25 -2.10 0.38
N MET A 534 -4.10 -2.33 1.36
CA MET A 534 -4.86 -1.31 2.10
C MET A 534 -4.85 -1.66 3.59
N SER A 535 -4.48 -0.70 4.45
CA SER A 535 -4.46 -0.91 5.90
C SER A 535 -5.89 -1.17 6.45
N ARG A 536 -6.06 -2.10 7.40
CA ARG A 536 -7.36 -2.30 8.07
C ARG A 536 -7.52 -1.32 9.24
N VAL A 537 -8.69 -0.70 9.32
CA VAL A 537 -9.12 0.09 10.49
C VAL A 537 -10.06 -0.72 11.39
N GLY A 538 -9.95 -0.52 12.71
CA GLY A 538 -10.81 -1.16 13.70
C GLY A 538 -10.27 -2.49 14.25
N SER A 539 -11.10 -3.54 14.26
CA SER A 539 -10.77 -4.80 14.92
C SER A 539 -9.68 -5.58 14.17
N LYS A 540 -8.84 -6.31 14.93
CA LYS A 540 -7.86 -7.25 14.35
C LYS A 540 -8.51 -8.36 13.50
N SER A 541 -9.74 -8.77 13.80
CA SER A 541 -10.41 -9.82 13.04
C SER A 541 -11.87 -9.51 12.73
N GLN A 542 -12.33 -10.02 11.58
CA GLN A 542 -13.74 -10.02 11.17
C GLN A 542 -14.58 -10.89 12.12
N THR A 543 -14.09 -12.10 12.45
CA THR A 543 -14.79 -13.02 13.36
C THR A 543 -14.32 -12.91 14.81
N LYS A 544 -15.27 -12.99 15.76
CA LYS A 544 -15.01 -12.95 17.20
C LYS A 544 -14.70 -14.34 17.82
N ASN A 545 -15.24 -15.40 17.22
CA ASN A 545 -15.12 -16.77 17.72
C ASN A 545 -14.22 -17.61 16.79
N LYS A 546 -12.92 -17.64 17.08
CA LYS A 546 -11.96 -18.45 16.33
C LYS A 546 -11.87 -19.84 16.93
N THR A 547 -12.02 -20.86 16.10
CA THR A 547 -11.71 -22.25 16.48
C THR A 547 -10.23 -22.53 16.17
N PRO A 548 -9.47 -23.14 17.09
CA PRO A 548 -8.12 -23.62 16.78
C PRO A 548 -8.23 -24.82 15.83
N ARG A 549 -8.31 -24.54 14.53
CA ARG A 549 -8.26 -25.56 13.47
C ARG A 549 -6.81 -25.98 13.27
N GLY A 550 -6.41 -27.06 13.93
CA GLY A 550 -5.40 -27.93 13.34
C GLY A 550 -5.97 -28.59 12.08
N LYS A 551 -5.15 -28.76 11.05
CA LYS A 551 -5.49 -29.55 9.87
C LYS A 551 -5.94 -30.95 10.35
N LYS A 552 -7.18 -31.37 10.07
CA LYS A 552 -7.56 -32.77 10.29
C LYS A 552 -6.70 -33.61 9.36
N VAL A 553 -5.67 -34.25 9.92
CA VAL A 553 -4.90 -35.30 9.25
C VAL A 553 -5.91 -36.33 8.75
N ARG A 554 -5.87 -36.61 7.46
CA ARG A 554 -6.73 -37.55 6.75
C ARG A 554 -5.84 -38.44 5.89
#